data_AF-A0A8H9FUM7-F1
#
_entry.id   AF-A0A8H9FUM7-F1
#
_cell.length_a   1.000
_cell.length_b   1.000
_cell.length_c   1.000
_cell.angle_alpha   90.00
_cell.angle_beta   90.00
_cell.angle_gamma   90.00
#
_symmetry.space_group_name_H-M   'P 1'
#
loop_
_entity.id
_entity.type
_entity.pdbx_description
1 polymer ?
#
loop_
_entity_poly.entity_id
_entity_poly.type
_entity_poly.pdbx_seq_one_letter_code
_entity_poly.pdbx_strand_id
1 'polypeptide(L)'
;MVVVLAVLGVALLAIGFAQMRGARPASGIRGGFGGPAGSSDVGAHPGFEAPGPTDHWKVGAPLRIAGFAALATAAVLGLVLTLARVL
;
A
#
# COMPACT_ATOMS: atom_id res chain seq x y z
N MET A 1 1.58 -23.81 -9.41
CA MET A 1 1.24 -22.46 -9.90
C MET A 1 0.19 -21.76 -9.03
N VAL A 2 -1.00 -22.34 -8.79
CA VAL A 2 -2.04 -21.74 -7.92
C VAL A 2 -1.51 -21.38 -6.53
N VAL A 3 -0.83 -22.31 -5.85
CA VAL A 3 -0.24 -22.07 -4.52
C VAL A 3 0.81 -20.95 -4.56
N VAL A 4 1.62 -20.90 -5.61
CA VAL A 4 2.65 -19.86 -5.76
C VAL A 4 2.02 -18.47 -5.92
N LEU A 5 0.99 -18.34 -6.77
CA LEU A 5 0.24 -17.10 -6.94
C LEU A 5 -0.47 -16.68 -5.65
N ALA A 6 -1.03 -17.65 -4.91
CA ALA A 6 -1.67 -17.39 -3.64
C ALA A 6 -0.68 -16.85 -2.59
N VAL A 7 0.46 -17.52 -2.41
CA VAL A 7 1.50 -17.10 -1.46
C VAL A 7 2.08 -15.74 -1.84
N LEU A 8 2.39 -15.52 -3.12
CA LEU A 8 2.89 -14.24 -3.61
C LEU A 8 1.87 -13.12 -3.40
N GLY A 9 0.59 -13.38 -3.70
CA GLY A 9 -0.50 -12.42 -3.50
C GLY A 9 -0.66 -12.00 -2.03
N VAL A 10 -0.60 -12.97 -1.11
CA VAL A 10 -0.62 -12.69 0.34
C VAL A 10 0.61 -11.87 0.77
N ALA A 11 1.81 -12.22 0.30
CA ALA A 11 3.03 -11.48 0.64
C ALA A 11 2.97 -10.03 0.16
N LEU A 12 2.53 -9.78 -1.08
CA LEU A 12 2.36 -8.44 -1.63
C LEU A 12 1.34 -7.62 -0.83
N LEU A 13 0.23 -8.22 -0.43
CA LEU A 13 -0.77 -7.58 0.44
C LEU A 13 -0.17 -7.24 1.81
N ALA A 14 0.52 -8.17 2.45
CA ALA A 14 1.14 -7.98 3.75
C ALA A 14 2.12 -6.80 3.72
N ILE A 15 3.00 -6.76 2.72
CA ILE A 15 3.97 -5.66 2.55
C ILE A 15 3.24 -4.35 2.24
N GLY A 16 2.26 -4.36 1.32
CA GLY A 16 1.51 -3.15 0.96
C GLY A 16 0.74 -2.54 2.14
N PHE A 17 0.14 -3.37 2.99
CA PHE A 17 -0.51 -2.90 4.22
C PHE A 17 0.49 -2.47 5.29
N ALA A 18 1.64 -3.15 5.41
CA ALA A 18 2.70 -2.72 6.32
C ALA A 18 3.24 -1.33 5.94
N GLN A 19 3.46 -1.06 4.65
CA GLN A 19 3.86 0.25 4.16
C GLN A 19 2.79 1.31 4.43
N MET A 20 1.51 1.02 4.16
CA MET A 20 0.40 1.93 4.46
C MET A 20 0.32 2.27 5.95
N ARG A 21 0.51 1.28 6.83
CA ARG A 21 0.51 1.49 8.30
C ARG A 21 1.73 2.29 8.76
N GLY A 22 2.90 2.02 8.21
CA GLY A 22 4.14 2.75 8.53
C GLY A 22 4.11 4.20 8.06
N ALA A 23 3.38 4.49 6.99
CA ALA A 23 3.19 5.85 6.48
C ALA A 23 2.12 6.67 7.22
N ARG A 24 1.51 6.13 8.29
CA ARG A 24 0.57 6.90 9.11
C ARG A 24 1.26 8.14 9.68
N PRO A 25 0.74 9.35 9.42
CA PRO A 25 1.36 10.57 9.93
C PRO A 25 1.34 10.55 11.46
N ALA A 26 2.52 10.73 12.07
CA ALA A 26 2.63 10.95 13.51
C ALA A 26 2.03 12.31 13.86
N SER A 27 1.28 12.41 14.96
CA SER A 27 0.60 13.63 15.40
C SER A 27 1.53 14.84 15.62
N GLY A 28 2.83 14.59 15.76
CA GLY A 28 3.87 15.63 15.94
C GLY A 28 4.44 16.23 14.64
N ILE A 29 4.19 15.65 13.46
CA ILE A 29 4.70 16.16 12.17
C ILE A 29 3.52 16.77 11.39
N ARG A 30 2.86 17.75 12.00
CA ARG A 30 1.77 18.51 11.35
C ARG A 30 2.19 19.90 10.89
N GLY A 31 3.44 20.27 11.09
CA GLY A 31 4.00 21.53 10.63
C GLY A 31 5.47 21.34 10.31
N GLY A 32 5.80 21.57 9.05
CA GLY A 32 7.15 21.79 8.59
C GLY A 32 8.01 20.55 8.41
N PHE A 33 8.69 20.49 7.27
CA PHE A 33 10.05 19.98 7.24
C PHE A 33 10.89 20.98 8.07
N GLY A 34 10.71 20.95 9.39
CA GLY A 34 11.42 21.78 10.35
C GLY A 34 12.85 21.27 10.45
N GLY A 35 13.68 21.69 9.50
CA GLY A 35 15.12 21.62 9.70
C GLY A 35 15.55 22.52 10.87
N PRO A 36 16.82 22.45 11.28
CA PRO A 36 17.35 23.26 12.37
C PRO A 36 17.03 24.76 12.18
N ALA A 37 17.01 25.53 13.27
CA ALA A 37 16.79 26.97 13.22
C ALA A 37 17.65 27.63 12.11
N GLY A 38 17.00 28.20 11.09
CA GLY A 38 17.64 28.76 9.89
C GLY A 38 17.38 28.00 8.58
N SER A 39 16.74 26.83 8.60
CA SER A 39 16.30 26.16 7.36
C SER A 39 14.99 26.75 6.84
N SER A 40 14.86 26.87 5.52
CA SER A 40 13.61 27.24 4.86
C SER A 40 12.54 26.18 5.13
N ASP A 41 11.67 26.46 6.12
CA ASP A 41 10.51 25.62 6.39
C ASP A 41 9.49 25.78 5.25
N VAL A 42 9.54 24.85 4.29
CA VAL A 42 8.64 24.83 3.13
C VAL A 42 7.20 24.51 3.54
N GLY A 43 6.99 23.99 4.76
CA GLY A 43 5.67 23.59 5.26
C GLY A 43 4.74 24.76 5.58
N ALA A 44 5.27 25.97 5.70
CA ALA A 44 4.50 27.19 5.95
C ALA A 44 4.36 28.09 4.70
N HIS A 45 4.85 27.66 3.53
CA HIS A 45 4.73 28.44 2.31
C HIS A 45 3.25 28.57 1.90
N PRO A 46 2.75 29.76 1.51
CA PRO A 46 1.33 29.99 1.19
C PRO A 46 0.78 29.20 -0.03
N GLY A 47 1.62 28.39 -0.68
CA GLY A 47 1.22 27.47 -1.76
C GLY A 47 1.54 26.00 -1.46
N PHE A 48 1.96 25.67 -0.24
CA PHE A 48 2.24 24.31 0.18
C PHE A 48 1.01 23.73 0.88
N GLU A 49 0.29 22.85 0.18
CA GLU A 49 -0.75 22.03 0.80
C GLU A 49 -0.09 20.82 1.45
N ALA A 50 0.07 20.87 2.77
CA ALA A 50 0.53 19.73 3.54
C ALA A 50 -0.42 18.54 3.34
N PRO A 51 0.09 17.33 3.04
CA PRO A 51 -0.75 16.14 2.89
C PRO A 51 -1.62 15.95 4.14
N GLY A 52 -2.90 15.71 3.92
CA GLY A 52 -3.86 15.50 4.99
C GLY A 52 -3.55 14.22 5.78
N PRO A 53 -4.08 14.08 7.01
CA PRO A 53 -3.83 12.92 7.86
C PRO A 53 -4.21 11.58 7.21
N THR A 54 -5.10 11.60 6.23
CA THR A 54 -5.62 10.43 5.53
C THR A 54 -4.86 10.10 4.25
N ASP A 55 -4.06 11.00 3.69
CA ASP A 55 -3.44 10.84 2.36
C ASP A 55 -2.40 9.71 2.26
N HIS A 56 -1.94 9.21 3.40
CA HIS A 56 -1.11 8.01 3.50
C HIS A 56 -1.75 6.74 2.94
N TRP A 57 -3.07 6.75 2.66
CA TRP A 57 -3.78 5.60 2.10
C TRP A 57 -3.24 5.17 0.73
N LYS A 58 -2.58 6.06 -0.02
CA LYS A 58 -1.98 5.76 -1.34
C LYS A 58 -0.69 4.94 -1.22
N VAL A 59 -0.03 4.97 -0.06
CA VAL A 59 1.21 4.23 0.17
C VAL A 59 0.93 2.73 0.13
N GLY A 60 1.78 2.00 -0.59
CA GLY A 60 1.61 0.56 -0.81
C GLY A 60 0.35 0.18 -1.61
N ALA A 61 -0.36 1.13 -2.25
CA ALA A 61 -1.51 0.82 -3.09
C ALA A 61 -1.17 -0.08 -4.28
N PRO A 62 -0.08 0.14 -5.05
CA PRO A 62 0.28 -0.74 -6.15
C PRO A 62 0.52 -2.19 -5.71
N LEU A 63 1.20 -2.39 -4.57
CA LEU A 63 1.44 -3.72 -4.00
C LEU A 63 0.14 -4.40 -3.56
N ARG A 64 -0.78 -3.66 -2.95
CA ARG A 64 -2.10 -4.20 -2.58
C ARG A 64 -2.92 -4.58 -3.81
N ILE A 65 -2.95 -3.74 -4.84
CA ILE A 65 -3.65 -4.02 -6.09
C ILE A 65 -3.07 -5.27 -6.76
N ALA A 66 -1.75 -5.35 -6.90
CA ALA A 66 -1.07 -6.51 -7.47
C ALA A 66 -1.32 -7.78 -6.65
N GLY A 67 -1.32 -7.68 -5.31
CA GLY A 67 -1.61 -8.79 -4.42
C GLY A 67 -3.04 -9.31 -4.56
N PHE A 68 -4.04 -8.42 -4.59
CA PHE A 68 -5.43 -8.81 -4.87
C PHE A 68 -5.61 -9.42 -6.26
N ALA A 69 -4.95 -8.87 -7.29
CA ALA A 69 -4.98 -9.42 -8.63
C ALA A 69 -4.42 -10.85 -8.67
N ALA A 70 -3.27 -11.09 -8.03
CA ALA A 70 -2.67 -12.41 -7.95
C ALA A 70 -3.57 -13.43 -7.22
N LEU A 71 -4.22 -13.02 -6.13
CA LEU A 71 -5.19 -13.87 -5.42
C LEU A 71 -6.41 -14.19 -6.26
N ALA A 72 -6.96 -13.21 -6.97
CA ALA A 72 -8.09 -13.42 -7.88
C ALA A 72 -7.72 -14.41 -9.00
N THR A 73 -6.54 -14.26 -9.61
CA THR A 73 -6.05 -15.20 -10.62
C THR A 73 -5.86 -16.59 -10.05
N ALA A 74 -5.30 -16.73 -8.85
CA ALA A 74 -5.14 -18.01 -8.18
C ALA A 74 -6.49 -18.69 -7.93
N ALA A 75 -7.49 -17.95 -7.45
CA ALA A 75 -8.83 -18.47 -7.19
C ALA A 75 -9.52 -18.95 -8.47
N VAL A 76 -9.46 -18.16 -9.54
CA VAL A 76 -10.05 -18.53 -10.85
C VAL A 76 -9.39 -19.78 -11.40
N LEU A 77 -8.05 -19.85 -11.42
CA LEU A 77 -7.32 -21.03 -11.88
C LEU A 77 -7.62 -22.27 -11.03
N GLY A 78 -7.67 -22.10 -9.70
CA GLY A 78 -8.02 -23.17 -8.77
C GLY A 78 -9.42 -23.73 -9.03
N LEU A 79 -10.40 -22.86 -9.25
CA LEU A 79 -11.77 -23.25 -9.58
C LEU A 79 -11.83 -24.01 -10.90
N VAL A 80 -11.22 -23.47 -11.96
CA VAL A 80 -11.20 -24.11 -13.30
C VAL A 80 -10.58 -25.50 -13.24
N LEU A 81 -9.44 -25.65 -12.57
CA LEU A 81 -8.77 -26.95 -12.42
C LEU A 81 -9.59 -27.95 -11.60
N THR A 82 -10.34 -27.46 -10.61
CA THR A 82 -11.21 -28.30 -9.79
C THR A 82 -12.38 -28.82 -10.63
N LEU A 83 -13.05 -27.94 -11.39
CA LEU A 83 -14.14 -28.31 -12.28
C LEU A 83 -13.67 -29.29 -13.36
N ALA A 84 -12.50 -29.04 -13.96
CA ALA A 84 -11.91 -29.90 -14.99
C ALA A 84 -11.49 -31.29 -14.49
N ARG A 85 -11.38 -31.50 -13.17
CA ARG A 85 -11.15 -32.83 -12.60
C ARG A 85 -12.43 -33.59 -12.27
N VAL A 86 -13.54 -32.87 -12.13
CA VAL A 86 -14.84 -33.44 -11.74
C VAL A 86 -15.70 -33.77 -12.96
N LEU A 87 -15.49 -33.07 -14.07
CA LEU A 87 -16.00 -33.37 -15.41
C LEU A 87 -15.19 -34.48 -16.08
#